data_AF-A0A1V5TYH8-F1
#
_entry.id   AF-A0A1V5TYH8-F1
#
_cell.length_a   1.000
_cell.length_b   1.000
_cell.length_c   1.000
_cell.angle_alpha   90.00
_cell.angle_beta   90.00
_cell.angle_gamma   90.00
#
_symmetry.space_group_name_H-M   'P 1'
#
loop_
_entity.id
_entity.type
_entity.pdbx_description
1 polymer ?
#
loop_
_entity_poly.entity_id
_entity_poly.type
_entity_poly.pdbx_seq_one_letter_code
_entity_poly.pdbx_strand_id
1 'polypeptide(L)'
;MLLLRLLYLLLQCTWGFLQSLLGFLLLLALGKQRHEWHGFALMTVYDLSKVKANRFGSVSLGMFIFVTAPEGAAPDPGLAAHEYGHTFQSLLLGPLYLFAVGIPSSLWALRYRAYCAEYEAAGVAYTSRYPEGWAQNWGGLMTRAHARLAAKNP
;
A
#
# COMPACT_ATOMS: atom_id res chain seq x y z
N MET A 1 -9.72 -16.26 -11.78
CA MET A 1 -9.07 -15.02 -11.29
C MET A 1 -9.79 -13.72 -11.71
N LEU A 2 -10.29 -13.61 -12.95
CA LEU A 2 -10.92 -12.39 -13.47
C LEU A 2 -12.12 -11.89 -12.65
N LEU A 3 -13.07 -12.77 -12.31
CA LEU A 3 -14.29 -12.38 -11.57
C LEU A 3 -13.99 -11.73 -10.22
N LEU A 4 -13.07 -12.30 -9.44
CA LEU A 4 -12.67 -11.75 -8.14
C LEU A 4 -12.00 -10.39 -8.28
N ARG A 5 -11.22 -10.19 -9.35
CA ARG A 5 -10.63 -8.89 -9.65
C ARG A 5 -11.70 -7.86 -10.00
N LEU A 6 -12.70 -8.23 -10.81
CA LEU A 6 -13.82 -7.33 -11.11
C LEU A 6 -14.61 -6.96 -9.86
N LEU A 7 -14.91 -7.93 -9.00
CA LEU A 7 -15.58 -7.69 -7.72
C LEU A 7 -14.76 -6.73 -6.83
N TYR A 8 -13.45 -6.97 -6.71
CA TYR A 8 -12.55 -6.10 -5.97
C TYR A 8 -12.56 -4.66 -6.49
N LEU A 9 -12.50 -4.47 -7.82
CA LEU A 9 -12.55 -3.15 -8.45
C LEU A 9 -13.90 -2.47 -8.16
N LEU A 10 -15.01 -3.19 -8.28
CA LEU A 10 -16.34 -2.64 -8.00
C LEU A 10 -16.48 -2.20 -6.53
N LEU A 11 -16.00 -3.00 -5.58
CA LEU A 11 -16.01 -2.65 -4.16
C LEU A 11 -15.13 -1.42 -3.89
N GLN A 12 -13.93 -1.34 -4.45
CA GLN A 12 -13.06 -0.18 -4.26
C GLN A 12 -13.60 1.09 -4.95
N CYS A 13 -14.30 0.95 -6.08
CA CYS A 13 -14.95 2.08 -6.76
C CYS A 13 -16.22 2.58 -6.05
N THR A 14 -16.77 1.83 -5.09
CA THR A 14 -18.00 2.18 -4.38
C THR A 14 -17.72 2.39 -2.90
N TRP A 15 -17.43 1.32 -2.18
CA TRP A 15 -17.10 1.32 -0.76
C TRP A 15 -15.77 2.00 -0.45
N GLY A 16 -14.76 1.77 -1.30
CA GLY A 16 -13.43 2.37 -1.17
C GLY A 16 -13.21 3.67 -1.95
N PHE A 17 -14.30 4.33 -2.39
CA PHE A 17 -14.25 5.33 -3.45
C PHE A 17 -13.31 6.50 -3.14
N LEU A 18 -13.42 7.11 -1.96
CA LEU A 18 -12.67 8.32 -1.61
C LEU A 18 -11.16 8.08 -1.68
N GLN A 19 -10.65 7.04 -1.03
CA GLN A 19 -9.24 6.71 -1.05
C GLN A 19 -8.77 6.19 -2.41
N SER A 20 -9.62 5.47 -3.16
CA SER A 20 -9.28 5.05 -4.53
C SER A 20 -9.18 6.23 -5.48
N LEU A 21 -10.03 7.24 -5.32
CA LEU A 21 -9.95 8.50 -6.06
C LEU A 21 -8.64 9.24 -5.75
N LEU A 22 -8.26 9.36 -4.48
CA LEU A 22 -6.98 9.94 -4.08
C LEU A 22 -5.79 9.17 -4.67
N GLY A 23 -5.84 7.83 -4.64
CA GLY A 23 -4.83 6.99 -5.29
C GLY A 23 -4.76 7.22 -6.80
N PHE A 24 -5.91 7.36 -7.47
CA PHE A 24 -5.94 7.66 -8.90
C PHE A 24 -5.35 9.04 -9.23
N LEU A 25 -5.65 10.07 -8.43
CA LEU A 25 -5.04 11.40 -8.59
C LEU A 25 -3.52 11.34 -8.40
N LEU A 26 -3.03 10.54 -7.45
CA LEU A 26 -1.61 10.34 -7.23
C LEU A 26 -0.94 9.60 -8.39
N LEU A 27 -1.60 8.59 -8.95
CA LEU A 27 -1.17 7.89 -10.15
C LEU A 27 -0.96 8.87 -11.32
N LEU A 28 -1.92 9.78 -11.55
CA LEU A 28 -1.81 10.81 -12.58
C LEU A 28 -0.66 11.79 -12.30
N ALA A 29 -0.46 12.18 -11.04
CA ALA A 29 0.61 13.10 -10.64
C ALA A 29 2.02 12.50 -10.80
N LEU A 30 2.17 11.18 -10.60
CA LEU A 30 3.45 10.48 -10.81
C LEU A 30 3.79 10.27 -12.30
N GLY A 31 2.80 10.41 -13.18
CA GLY A 31 2.98 10.28 -14.63
C GLY A 31 3.36 8.86 -15.06
N LYS A 32 4.24 8.75 -16.06
CA LYS A 32 4.64 7.46 -16.63
C LYS A 32 5.62 6.75 -15.69
N GLN A 33 5.12 5.74 -14.99
CA GLN A 33 5.89 4.87 -14.10
C GLN A 33 5.71 3.40 -14.51
N ARG A 34 6.45 2.49 -13.86
CA ARG A 34 6.20 1.05 -14.04
C ARG A 34 4.98 0.65 -13.24
N HIS A 35 4.02 0.00 -13.88
CA HIS A 35 2.81 -0.50 -13.23
C HIS A 35 2.76 -2.02 -13.33
N GLU A 36 2.47 -2.68 -12.21
CA GLU A 36 2.29 -4.12 -12.14
C GLU A 36 1.18 -4.47 -11.16
N TRP A 37 0.58 -5.65 -11.32
CA TRP A 37 -0.46 -6.09 -10.41
C TRP A 37 0.17 -6.80 -9.20
N HIS A 38 -0.12 -6.31 -8.00
CA HIS A 38 0.19 -7.01 -6.76
C HIS A 38 -1.10 -7.57 -6.19
N GLY A 39 -1.33 -8.88 -6.39
CA GLY A 39 -2.61 -9.50 -6.11
C GLY A 39 -3.73 -8.91 -6.98
N PHE A 40 -4.72 -8.30 -6.34
CA PHE A 40 -5.81 -7.58 -7.02
C PHE A 40 -5.57 -6.08 -7.16
N ALA A 41 -4.56 -5.51 -6.50
CA ALA A 41 -4.28 -4.08 -6.48
C ALA A 41 -3.29 -3.67 -7.59
N LEU A 42 -3.43 -2.44 -8.09
CA LEU A 42 -2.51 -1.88 -9.07
C LEU A 42 -1.33 -1.24 -8.35
N MET A 43 -0.15 -1.83 -8.49
CA MET A 43 1.08 -1.32 -7.92
C MET A 43 1.84 -0.46 -8.92
N THR A 44 2.29 0.69 -8.47
CA THR A 44 3.12 1.63 -9.21
C THR A 44 4.47 1.72 -8.54
N VAL A 45 5.52 1.36 -9.27
CA VAL A 45 6.90 1.43 -8.80
C VAL A 45 7.55 2.69 -9.37
N TYR A 46 8.09 3.53 -8.50
CA TYR A 46 8.71 4.80 -8.88
C TYR A 46 10.02 5.05 -8.12
N ASP A 47 10.91 5.82 -8.75
CA ASP A 47 12.20 6.20 -8.18
C ASP A 47 12.09 7.55 -7.47
N LEU A 48 12.41 7.59 -6.17
CA LEU A 48 12.37 8.79 -5.35
C LEU A 48 13.27 9.92 -5.87
N SER A 49 14.34 9.59 -6.60
CA SER A 49 15.26 10.57 -7.19
C SER A 49 14.66 11.33 -8.38
N LYS A 50 13.66 10.74 -9.06
CA LYS A 50 13.05 11.31 -10.27
C LYS A 50 11.74 12.06 -10.02
N VAL A 51 11.10 11.84 -8.88
CA VAL A 51 9.84 12.51 -8.55
C VAL A 51 10.13 13.84 -7.84
N LYS A 52 9.81 14.95 -8.53
CA LYS A 52 9.99 16.31 -7.99
C LYS A 52 8.95 16.69 -6.93
N ALA A 53 7.74 16.17 -7.04
CA ALA A 53 6.65 16.44 -6.10
C ALA A 53 6.87 15.60 -4.84
N ASN A 54 7.02 16.27 -3.68
CA ASN A 54 7.16 15.72 -2.31
C ASN A 54 7.70 14.29 -2.25
N ARG A 55 8.94 14.10 -1.81
CA ARG A 55 9.55 12.77 -1.56
C ARG A 55 8.79 11.99 -0.47
N PHE A 56 7.61 11.49 -0.81
CA PHE A 56 6.79 10.61 0.00
C PHE A 56 7.27 9.18 -0.26
N GLY A 57 7.39 8.40 0.81
CA GLY A 57 7.78 6.99 0.72
C GLY A 57 6.66 6.16 0.11
N SER A 58 6.75 4.84 0.25
CA SER A 58 5.67 3.94 -0.16
C SER A 58 4.36 4.25 0.58
N VAL A 59 3.24 4.09 -0.11
CA VAL A 59 1.90 4.35 0.43
C VAL A 59 0.84 3.60 -0.36
N SER A 60 -0.28 3.28 0.30
CA SER A 60 -1.44 2.66 -0.33
C SER A 60 -2.71 3.47 -0.14
N LEU A 61 -3.43 3.65 -1.23
CA LEU A 61 -4.66 4.44 -1.30
C LEU A 61 -5.71 3.68 -2.12
N GLY A 62 -6.68 3.11 -1.42
CA GLY A 62 -7.75 2.36 -2.08
C GLY A 62 -7.19 1.14 -2.78
N MET A 63 -7.41 1.07 -4.10
CA MET A 63 -6.90 -0.02 -4.93
C MET A 63 -5.47 0.15 -5.46
N PHE A 64 -4.83 1.28 -5.15
CA PHE A 64 -3.52 1.65 -5.68
C PHE A 64 -2.45 1.51 -4.61
N ILE A 65 -1.36 0.85 -4.99
CA ILE A 65 -0.15 0.71 -4.20
C ILE A 65 0.95 1.54 -4.87
N PHE A 66 1.68 2.32 -4.08
CA PHE A 66 2.83 3.08 -4.54
C PHE A 66 4.04 2.60 -3.77
N VAL A 67 5.04 2.06 -4.48
CA VAL A 67 6.27 1.54 -3.86
C VAL A 67 7.48 2.23 -4.46
N THR A 68 8.39 2.65 -3.60
CA THR A 68 9.65 3.24 -4.01
C THR A 68 10.70 2.17 -4.28
N ALA A 69 11.34 2.22 -5.45
CA ALA A 69 12.50 1.38 -5.77
C ALA A 69 13.44 2.13 -6.73
N PRO A 70 14.77 1.84 -6.69
CA PRO A 70 15.69 2.35 -7.70
C PRO A 70 15.24 1.94 -9.11
N GLU A 71 15.53 2.78 -10.10
CA GLU A 71 15.21 2.47 -11.49
C GLU A 71 15.76 1.10 -11.92
N GLY A 72 14.90 0.30 -12.58
CA GLY A 72 15.25 -1.04 -13.04
C GLY A 72 15.25 -2.12 -11.95
N ALA A 73 15.21 -1.75 -10.67
CA ALA A 73 15.12 -2.71 -9.57
C ALA A 73 13.69 -3.24 -9.39
N ALA A 74 13.59 -4.44 -8.82
CA ALA A 74 12.32 -4.94 -8.30
C ALA A 74 12.00 -4.23 -6.96
N PRO A 75 10.72 -3.96 -6.66
CA PRO A 75 10.34 -3.45 -5.35
C PRO A 75 10.64 -4.50 -4.28
N ASP A 76 10.93 -4.04 -3.06
CA ASP A 76 11.09 -4.95 -1.92
C ASP A 76 9.78 -5.75 -1.71
N PRO A 77 9.82 -7.10 -1.74
CA PRO A 77 8.61 -7.90 -1.62
C PRO A 77 7.90 -7.73 -0.27
N GLY A 78 8.65 -7.48 0.80
CA GLY A 78 8.11 -7.25 2.13
C GLY A 78 7.31 -5.95 2.19
N LEU A 79 7.87 -4.88 1.62
CA LEU A 79 7.23 -3.57 1.49
C LEU A 79 6.00 -3.63 0.59
N ALA A 80 6.10 -4.28 -0.56
CA ALA A 80 4.94 -4.46 -1.45
C ALA A 80 3.79 -5.22 -0.76
N ALA A 81 4.12 -6.27 0.00
CA ALA A 81 3.13 -7.00 0.79
C ALA A 81 2.53 -6.13 1.91
N HIS A 82 3.36 -5.36 2.62
CA HIS A 82 2.92 -4.42 3.65
C HIS A 82 1.89 -3.42 3.11
N GLU A 83 2.21 -2.78 1.99
CA GLU A 83 1.32 -1.86 1.28
C GLU A 83 0.02 -2.53 0.80
N TYR A 84 0.12 -3.77 0.32
CA TYR A 84 -1.08 -4.54 0.00
C TYR A 84 -1.97 -4.81 1.24
N GLY A 85 -1.37 -4.88 2.43
CA GLY A 85 -2.09 -4.90 3.70
C GLY A 85 -2.92 -3.65 3.94
N HIS A 86 -2.37 -2.46 3.69
CA HIS A 86 -3.11 -1.20 3.74
C HIS A 86 -4.25 -1.13 2.72
N THR A 87 -4.03 -1.67 1.52
CA THR A 87 -5.06 -1.83 0.50
C THR A 87 -6.23 -2.68 0.99
N PHE A 88 -5.96 -3.75 1.74
CA PHE A 88 -7.00 -4.58 2.35
C PHE A 88 -7.71 -3.87 3.51
N GLN A 89 -6.97 -3.14 4.37
CA GLN A 89 -7.58 -2.30 5.41
C GLN A 89 -8.53 -1.27 4.80
N SER A 90 -8.17 -0.70 3.64
CA SER A 90 -9.05 0.18 2.86
C SER A 90 -10.32 -0.53 2.42
N LEU A 91 -10.21 -1.74 1.87
CA LEU A 91 -11.37 -2.52 1.47
C LEU A 91 -12.28 -2.86 2.65
N LEU A 92 -11.69 -3.18 3.81
CA LEU A 92 -12.43 -3.54 5.03
C LEU A 92 -13.17 -2.34 5.63
N LEU A 93 -12.50 -1.20 5.75
CA LEU A 93 -13.03 -0.02 6.45
C LEU A 93 -13.78 0.96 5.53
N GLY A 94 -13.58 0.86 4.21
CA GLY A 94 -14.23 1.71 3.21
C GLY A 94 -14.02 3.20 3.51
N PRO A 95 -15.08 4.00 3.67
CA PRO A 95 -14.96 5.43 3.93
C PRO A 95 -14.23 5.78 5.24
N LEU A 96 -14.20 4.86 6.21
CA LEU A 96 -13.53 5.08 7.50
C LEU A 96 -12.02 4.85 7.44
N TYR A 97 -11.50 4.26 6.36
CA TYR A 97 -10.09 3.92 6.21
C TYR A 97 -9.17 5.12 6.44
N LEU A 98 -9.46 6.25 5.79
CA LEU A 98 -8.60 7.44 5.89
C LEU A 98 -8.51 7.93 7.33
N PHE A 99 -9.61 7.90 8.08
CA PHE A 99 -9.64 8.37 9.47
C PHE A 99 -9.05 7.37 10.45
N ALA A 100 -9.38 6.09 10.32
CA ALA A 100 -8.99 5.06 11.25
C ALA A 100 -7.57 4.51 11.00
N VAL A 101 -7.09 4.55 9.75
CA VAL A 101 -5.80 3.98 9.35
C VAL A 101 -4.92 5.01 8.66
N GLY A 102 -5.44 5.72 7.65
CA GLY A 102 -4.63 6.66 6.86
C GLY A 102 -3.98 7.77 7.70
N ILE A 103 -4.76 8.44 8.55
CA ILE A 103 -4.27 9.48 9.46
C ILE A 103 -3.32 8.90 10.52
N PRO A 104 -3.69 7.86 11.30
CA PRO A 104 -2.77 7.26 12.28
C PRO A 104 -1.46 6.75 11.68
N SER A 105 -1.51 6.10 10.51
CA SER A 105 -0.34 5.63 9.77
C SER A 105 0.56 6.80 9.38
N SER A 106 0.00 7.84 8.75
CA SER A 106 0.76 9.02 8.32
C SER A 106 1.42 9.74 9.50
N LEU A 107 0.69 9.93 10.60
CA LEU A 107 1.24 10.56 11.81
C LEU A 107 2.36 9.71 12.43
N TRP A 108 2.18 8.39 12.47
CA TRP A 108 3.20 7.48 12.97
C TRP A 108 4.43 7.47 12.07
N ALA A 109 4.27 7.42 10.75
CA ALA A 109 5.37 7.51 9.79
C ALA A 109 6.16 8.81 9.91
N LEU A 110 5.49 9.96 10.05
CA LEU A 110 6.13 11.24 10.28
C LEU A 110 6.93 11.25 11.59
N ARG A 111 6.32 10.75 12.67
CA ARG A 111 6.99 10.66 13.98
C ARG A 111 8.18 9.70 13.96
N TYR A 112 8.01 8.51 13.38
CA TYR A 112 9.07 7.52 13.29
C TYR A 112 10.26 8.05 12.50
N ARG A 113 10.02 8.75 11.39
CA ARG A 113 11.08 9.41 10.61
C ARG A 113 11.81 10.49 11.39
N ALA A 114 11.10 11.27 12.21
CA ALA A 114 11.72 12.33 13.01
C ALA A 114 12.59 11.80 14.16
N TYR A 115 12.21 10.65 14.74
CA TYR A 115 12.87 10.06 15.92
C TYR A 115 13.44 8.66 15.66
N CYS A 116 13.86 8.39 14.41
CA CYS A 116 14.26 7.05 13.96
C CYS A 116 15.39 6.46 14.81
N ALA A 117 16.44 7.26 15.06
CA ALA A 117 17.58 6.82 15.87
C ALA A 117 17.20 6.46 17.31
N GLU A 118 16.27 7.21 17.91
CA GLU A 118 15.77 6.92 19.27
C GLU A 118 14.95 5.63 19.30
N TYR A 119 14.09 5.43 18.30
CA TYR A 119 13.30 4.20 18.20
C TYR A 119 14.16 2.97 17.92
N GLU A 120 15.17 3.09 17.06
CA GLU A 120 16.13 2.02 16.80
C GLU A 120 16.94 1.67 18.06
N ALA A 121 17.44 2.68 18.79
CA ALA A 121 18.14 2.47 20.05
C ALA A 121 17.25 1.81 21.12
N ALA A 122 15.95 2.10 21.11
CA ALA A 122 14.96 1.49 21.99
C ALA A 122 14.41 0.15 21.48
N GLY A 123 14.85 -0.34 20.32
CA GLY A 123 14.35 -1.58 19.71
C GLY A 123 12.88 -1.53 19.25
N VAL A 124 12.34 -0.33 19.03
CA VAL A 124 10.94 -0.14 18.60
C VAL A 124 10.88 -0.22 17.08
N ALA A 125 10.38 -1.33 16.55
CA ALA A 125 10.19 -1.49 15.12
C ALA A 125 9.05 -0.60 14.58
N TYR A 126 9.16 -0.12 13.35
CA TYR A 126 8.10 0.64 12.67
C TYR A 126 6.76 -0.10 12.66
N THR A 127 6.78 -1.40 12.40
CA THR A 127 5.61 -2.29 12.35
C THR A 127 5.06 -2.69 13.72
N SER A 128 5.67 -2.27 14.83
CA SER A 128 5.22 -2.63 16.18
C SER A 128 3.93 -1.92 16.60
N ARG A 129 3.52 -0.87 15.90
CA ARG A 129 2.38 -0.03 16.28
C ARG A 129 1.22 -0.16 15.32
N TYR A 130 0.04 0.15 15.85
CA TYR A 130 -1.15 0.38 15.03
C TYR A 130 -0.96 1.64 14.16
N PRO A 131 -1.36 1.62 12.88
CA PRO A 131 -1.97 0.50 12.12
C PRO A 131 -0.96 -0.36 11.34
N GLU A 132 0.34 -0.07 11.41
CA GLU A 132 1.40 -0.70 10.63
C GLU A 132 1.52 -2.21 10.84
N GLY A 133 1.46 -2.67 12.10
CA GLY A 133 1.49 -4.11 12.39
C GLY A 133 0.28 -4.85 11.84
N TRP A 134 -0.87 -4.18 11.81
CA TRP A 134 -2.09 -4.71 11.20
C TRP A 134 -1.95 -4.84 9.68
N ALA A 135 -1.32 -3.86 9.03
CA ALA A 135 -1.04 -3.89 7.61
C ALA A 135 -0.04 -5.01 7.27
N GLN A 136 1.04 -5.13 8.04
CA GLN A 136 2.03 -6.20 7.87
C GLN A 136 1.40 -7.60 7.89
N ASN A 137 0.52 -7.85 8.88
CA ASN A 137 -0.13 -9.15 9.05
C ASN A 137 -1.11 -9.45 7.91
N TRP A 138 -1.96 -8.49 7.53
CA TRP A 138 -2.88 -8.65 6.40
C TRP A 138 -2.14 -8.82 5.08
N GLY A 139 -1.08 -8.05 4.86
CA GLY A 139 -0.24 -8.13 3.67
C GLY A 139 0.28 -9.55 3.45
N GLY A 140 0.94 -10.11 4.47
CA GLY A 140 1.44 -11.48 4.41
C GLY A 140 0.33 -12.52 4.19
N LEU A 141 -0.82 -12.36 4.83
CA LEU A 141 -1.95 -13.27 4.67
C LEU A 141 -2.57 -13.21 3.26
N MET A 142 -2.85 -12.00 2.75
CA MET A 142 -3.54 -11.78 1.49
C MET A 142 -2.66 -12.14 0.29
N THR A 143 -1.35 -11.86 0.36
CA THR A 143 -0.40 -12.30 -0.69
C THR A 143 -0.36 -13.82 -0.80
N ARG A 144 -0.31 -14.53 0.35
CA ARG A 144 -0.38 -16.01 0.36
C ARG A 144 -1.73 -16.54 -0.15
N ALA A 145 -2.83 -15.92 0.26
CA ALA A 145 -4.18 -16.31 -0.18
C ALA A 145 -4.34 -16.15 -1.69
N HIS A 146 -3.90 -15.02 -2.25
CA HIS A 146 -3.93 -14.77 -3.68
C HIS A 146 -3.07 -15.78 -4.45
N ALA A 147 -1.86 -16.07 -4.00
CA ALA A 147 -0.99 -17.06 -4.62
C ALA A 147 -1.64 -18.46 -4.68
N ARG A 148 -2.30 -18.88 -3.59
CA ARG A 148 -3.06 -20.14 -3.53
C ARG A 148 -4.25 -20.16 -4.50
N LEU A 149 -4.96 -19.04 -4.65
CA LEU A 149 -6.09 -18.93 -5.58
C LEU A 149 -5.64 -18.99 -7.03
N ALA A 150 -4.52 -18.33 -7.36
CA ALA A 150 -3.93 -18.35 -8.69
C ALA A 150 -3.47 -19.76 -9.07
N ALA A 151 -2.83 -20.49 -8.15
CA ALA A 151 -2.40 -21.88 -8.39
C ALA A 151 -3.56 -22.85 -8.67
N LYS A 152 -4.77 -22.56 -8.14
CA LYS A 152 -5.97 -23.39 -8.36
C LYS A 152 -6.72 -23.04 -9.64
N ASN A 153 -6.50 -21.87 -10.23
CA ASN A 153 -7.20 -21.36 -11.40
C ASN A 153 -6.20 -20.65 -12.34
N PRO A 154 -5.34 -21.41 -13.04
CA PRO A 154 -4.32 -20.86 -13.93
C PRO A 154 -4.91 -20.03 -15.08
#